data_AF-A0A7J3P9U3-F1
#
_entry.id   AF-A0A7J3P9U3-F1
#
_cell.length_a   1.000
_cell.length_b   1.000
_cell.length_c   1.000
_cell.angle_alpha   90.00
_cell.angle_beta   90.00
_cell.angle_gamma   90.00
#
_symmetry.space_group_name_H-M   'P 1'
#
loop_
_entity.id
_entity.type
_entity.pdbx_description
1 polymer ?
#
loop_
_entity_poly.entity_id
_entity_poly.type
_entity_poly.pdbx_seq_one_letter_code
_entity_poly.pdbx_strand_id
1 'polypeptide(L)'
;MIQRLKPELGDLGKEWLLANGLGGYSSSTVLGINTRKYHGLLIATTDPPWGRRLVLSKLEEELQVGDEVYPLSSNFYPGVIHPQGYRYLSEFQLFPFPTFTFTPPGARVEKRICMPHGFNATVVSYRVECNRKFRLRIFPLVNSRDVHSLKRRGEV
;
A
#
# COMPACT_ATOMS: atom_id res chain seq x y z
N MET A 1 7.72 -5.51 22.04
CA MET A 1 6.35 -6.02 21.80
C MET A 1 6.06 -5.89 20.31
N ILE A 2 5.89 -6.99 19.59
CA ILE A 2 5.63 -6.97 18.14
C ILE A 2 4.13 -6.68 17.96
N GLN A 3 3.78 -5.49 17.47
CA GLN A 3 2.37 -5.14 17.22
C GLN A 3 1.88 -5.86 15.96
N ARG A 4 1.23 -7.01 16.15
CA ARG A 4 0.40 -7.67 15.15
C ARG A 4 -1.05 -7.28 15.36
N LEU A 5 -1.75 -7.01 14.27
CA LEU A 5 -3.15 -6.63 14.26
C LEU A 5 -3.90 -7.50 13.25
N LYS A 6 -5.15 -7.84 13.53
CA LYS A 6 -6.11 -8.31 12.52
C LYS A 6 -6.97 -7.10 12.15
N PRO A 7 -6.69 -6.40 11.04
CA PRO A 7 -7.36 -5.15 10.73
C PRO A 7 -8.83 -5.36 10.38
N GLU A 8 -9.68 -4.47 10.87
CA GLU A 8 -11.10 -4.40 10.51
C GLU A 8 -11.44 -3.03 9.91
N LEU A 9 -12.61 -2.87 9.27
CA LEU A 9 -12.99 -1.58 8.66
C LEU A 9 -13.00 -0.41 9.65
N GLY A 10 -13.25 -0.67 10.94
CA GLY A 10 -13.13 0.33 12.01
C GLY A 10 -11.71 0.89 12.21
N ASP A 11 -10.69 0.23 11.65
CA ASP A 11 -9.28 0.62 11.76
C ASP A 11 -8.81 1.57 10.65
N LEU A 12 -9.71 2.13 9.83
CA LEU A 12 -9.36 3.11 8.79
C LEU A 12 -8.61 4.35 9.30
N GLY A 13 -8.69 4.65 10.59
CA GLY A 13 -7.92 5.71 11.25
C GLY A 13 -6.54 5.30 11.76
N LYS A 14 -6.20 4.00 11.76
CA LYS A 14 -4.88 3.51 12.18
C LYS A 14 -3.92 3.57 10.99
N GLU A 15 -2.85 4.33 11.14
CA GLU A 15 -1.91 4.66 10.08
C GLU A 15 -0.50 4.17 10.42
N TRP A 16 0.32 3.96 9.39
CA TRP A 16 1.74 3.66 9.51
C TRP A 16 2.56 4.59 8.61
N LEU A 17 3.80 4.82 8.99
CA LEU A 17 4.75 5.62 8.25
C LEU A 17 6.15 5.00 8.32
N LEU A 18 6.82 4.96 7.17
CA LEU A 18 8.24 4.64 7.05
C LEU A 18 8.96 5.83 6.43
N ALA A 19 9.96 6.37 7.11
CA ALA A 19 10.78 7.46 6.59
C ALA A 19 12.07 6.92 5.96
N ASN A 20 12.59 7.63 4.95
CA ASN A 20 13.83 7.26 4.26
C ASN A 20 15.06 8.05 4.72
N GLY A 21 14.96 8.88 5.76
CA GLY A 21 16.06 9.72 6.26
C GLY A 21 16.35 10.99 5.45
N LEU A 22 15.67 11.21 4.31
CA LEU A 22 15.78 12.42 3.48
C LEU A 22 14.58 13.38 3.64
N GLY A 23 13.67 13.09 4.57
CA GLY A 23 12.38 13.77 4.69
C GLY A 23 11.28 13.22 3.77
N GLY A 24 11.59 12.16 3.00
CA GLY A 24 10.65 11.38 2.20
C GLY A 24 10.14 10.18 2.97
N TYR A 25 9.00 9.63 2.55
CA TYR A 25 8.34 8.55 3.29
C TYR A 25 7.36 7.73 2.45
N SER A 26 6.98 6.59 3.02
CA SER A 26 5.86 5.74 2.61
C SER A 26 4.87 5.69 3.76
N SER A 27 3.58 5.88 3.48
CA SER A 27 2.53 5.82 4.50
C SER A 27 1.19 5.38 3.92
N SER A 28 0.39 4.73 4.77
CA SER A 28 -1.00 4.39 4.49
C SER A 28 -1.72 4.02 5.80
N THR A 29 -2.95 3.53 5.69
CA THR A 29 -3.65 2.88 6.80
C THR A 29 -3.15 1.43 6.98
N VAL A 30 -3.45 0.84 8.13
CA VAL A 30 -3.21 -0.61 8.39
C VAL A 30 -4.03 -1.52 7.47
N LEU A 31 -5.04 -0.98 6.78
CA LEU A 31 -5.82 -1.67 5.74
C LEU A 31 -5.25 -1.49 4.32
N GLY A 32 -4.20 -0.68 4.15
CA GLY A 32 -3.66 -0.33 2.82
C GLY A 32 -4.60 0.52 1.97
N ILE A 33 -5.57 1.19 2.60
CA ILE A 33 -6.52 2.11 1.98
C ILE A 33 -6.01 3.54 2.21
N ASN A 34 -5.75 4.28 1.13
CA ASN A 34 -5.32 5.67 1.25
C ASN A 34 -6.53 6.57 1.55
N THR A 35 -6.58 7.17 2.74
CA THR A 35 -7.64 8.07 3.21
C THR A 35 -7.22 9.54 3.27
N ARG A 36 -5.92 9.82 3.15
CA ARG A 36 -5.35 11.18 3.21
C ARG A 36 -4.54 11.51 1.96
N LYS A 37 -4.45 12.80 1.62
CA LYS A 37 -3.63 13.31 0.51
C LYS A 37 -2.12 13.06 0.67
N TYR A 38 -1.68 12.79 1.90
CA TYR A 38 -0.29 12.49 2.25
C TYR A 38 0.04 10.99 2.22
N HIS A 39 -0.95 10.11 2.02
CA HIS A 39 -0.68 8.69 1.86
C HIS A 39 -0.12 8.40 0.47
N GLY A 40 0.87 7.51 0.44
CA GLY A 40 1.61 7.15 -0.75
C GLY A 40 2.67 6.10 -0.42
N LEU A 41 2.97 5.22 -1.38
CA LEU A 41 4.09 4.31 -1.25
C LEU A 41 5.42 5.00 -1.49
N LEU A 42 5.47 6.11 -2.22
CA LEU A 42 6.67 6.93 -2.36
C LEU A 42 6.31 8.42 -2.41
N ILE A 43 6.51 9.09 -1.28
CA ILE A 43 6.63 10.54 -1.19
C ILE A 43 8.12 10.88 -1.23
N ALA A 44 8.62 11.32 -2.38
CA ALA A 44 10.02 11.64 -2.59
C ALA A 44 10.32 13.09 -2.20
N THR A 45 11.46 13.32 -1.53
CA THR A 45 11.97 14.67 -1.31
C THR A 45 12.70 15.13 -2.57
N THR A 46 12.33 16.29 -3.10
CA THR A 46 12.93 16.87 -4.32
C THR A 46 13.80 18.08 -4.02
N ASP A 47 13.43 18.88 -3.01
CA ASP A 47 14.20 20.04 -2.55
C ASP A 47 13.92 20.26 -1.03
N PRO A 48 14.71 19.65 -0.13
CA PRO A 48 14.46 19.75 1.30
C PRO A 48 14.58 21.21 1.79
N PRO A 49 13.69 21.72 2.68
CA PRO A 49 12.61 21.01 3.38
C PRO A 49 11.22 21.13 2.71
N TRP A 50 11.09 21.88 1.61
CA TRP A 50 9.81 22.35 1.06
C TRP A 50 9.28 21.53 -0.13
N GLY A 51 10.12 20.75 -0.81
CA GLY A 51 9.74 19.96 -1.98
C GLY A 51 9.45 18.49 -1.65
N ARG A 52 8.17 18.11 -1.61
CA ARG A 52 7.73 16.71 -1.53
C ARG A 52 6.79 16.37 -2.68
N ARG A 53 7.14 15.34 -3.44
CA ARG A 53 6.30 14.84 -4.53
C ARG A 53 5.77 13.45 -4.21
N LEU A 54 4.47 13.28 -4.39
CA LEU A 54 3.90 11.94 -4.46
C LEU A 54 4.27 11.35 -5.82
N VAL A 55 5.09 10.30 -5.82
CA VAL A 55 5.57 9.57 -7.02
C VAL A 55 4.79 8.27 -7.21
N LEU A 56 4.60 7.49 -6.14
CA LEU A 56 3.85 6.23 -6.18
C LEU A 56 2.73 6.29 -5.15
N SER A 57 1.49 6.35 -5.62
CA SER A 57 0.30 6.41 -4.75
C SER A 57 0.07 5.08 -4.06
N LYS A 58 0.08 4.01 -4.84
CA LYS A 58 -0.26 2.67 -4.39
C LYS A 58 0.14 1.63 -5.44
N LEU A 59 0.22 0.37 -5.03
CA LEU A 59 0.16 -0.78 -5.93
C LEU A 59 -1.22 -1.40 -5.77
N GLU A 60 -1.94 -1.57 -6.87
CA GLU A 60 -3.12 -2.42 -6.90
C GLU A 60 -2.72 -3.84 -7.29
N GLU A 61 -3.18 -4.83 -6.55
CA GLU A 61 -2.82 -6.21 -6.79
C GLU A 61 -4.04 -7.12 -6.89
N GLU A 62 -3.91 -8.14 -7.72
CA GLU A 62 -4.83 -9.29 -7.79
C GLU A 62 -4.02 -10.58 -7.85
N LEU A 63 -4.51 -11.61 -7.14
CA LEU A 63 -4.00 -12.97 -7.20
C LEU A 63 -4.99 -13.82 -7.99
N GLN A 64 -4.55 -14.39 -9.10
CA GLN A 64 -5.30 -15.40 -9.83
C GLN A 64 -4.85 -16.80 -9.40
N VAL A 65 -5.77 -17.67 -9.00
CA VAL A 65 -5.52 -19.07 -8.64
C VAL A 65 -6.44 -19.98 -9.47
N GLY A 66 -5.89 -20.65 -10.48
CA GLY A 66 -6.72 -21.25 -11.53
C GLY A 66 -7.47 -20.17 -12.31
N ASP A 67 -8.80 -20.26 -12.36
CA ASP A 67 -9.66 -19.30 -13.06
C ASP A 67 -10.24 -18.20 -12.14
N GLU A 68 -10.06 -18.34 -10.82
CA GLU A 68 -10.55 -17.39 -9.83
C GLU A 68 -9.57 -16.24 -9.63
N VAL A 69 -10.10 -15.01 -9.49
CA VAL A 69 -9.31 -13.80 -9.25
C VAL A 69 -9.69 -13.17 -7.92
N TYR A 70 -8.69 -12.98 -7.05
CA TYR A 70 -8.84 -12.38 -5.74
C TYR A 70 -8.15 -11.02 -5.70
N PRO A 71 -8.88 -9.90 -5.56
CA PRO A 71 -8.25 -8.61 -5.33
C PRO A 71 -7.53 -8.62 -3.98
N LEU A 72 -6.32 -8.07 -3.92
CA LEU A 72 -5.58 -7.88 -2.66
C LEU A 72 -5.51 -6.40 -2.25
N SER A 73 -5.91 -5.50 -3.15
CA SER A 73 -5.95 -4.06 -2.88
C SER A 73 -7.34 -3.59 -2.44
N SER A 74 -7.41 -2.44 -1.76
CA SER A 74 -8.69 -1.78 -1.44
C SER A 74 -8.62 -0.26 -1.51
N ASN A 75 -9.57 0.37 -2.18
CA ASN A 75 -9.66 1.84 -2.26
C ASN A 75 -11.02 2.30 -1.77
N PHE A 76 -11.04 3.47 -1.15
CA PHE A 76 -12.27 4.12 -0.72
C PHE A 76 -12.70 5.14 -1.76
N TYR A 77 -13.85 4.91 -2.37
CA TYR A 77 -14.58 5.84 -3.23
C TYR A 77 -15.81 6.35 -2.46
N PRO A 78 -16.47 7.43 -2.92
CA PRO A 78 -17.68 7.93 -2.29
C PRO A 78 -18.72 6.82 -2.11
N GLY A 79 -18.93 6.40 -0.85
CA GLY A 79 -19.91 5.37 -0.48
C GLY A 79 -19.52 3.91 -0.78
N VAL A 80 -18.34 3.62 -1.35
CA VAL A 80 -17.97 2.24 -1.71
C VAL A 80 -16.48 1.96 -1.57
N ILE A 81 -16.15 0.77 -1.06
CA ILE A 81 -14.79 0.23 -1.11
C ILE A 81 -14.68 -0.72 -2.30
N HIS A 82 -13.78 -0.39 -3.23
CA HIS A 82 -13.49 -1.22 -4.39
C HIS A 82 -12.02 -1.05 -4.84
N PRO A 83 -11.29 -2.12 -5.19
CA PRO A 83 -11.62 -3.52 -4.92
C PRO A 83 -11.74 -3.82 -3.42
N GLN A 84 -12.20 -5.03 -3.05
CA GLN A 84 -12.48 -5.40 -1.65
C GLN A 84 -11.43 -6.33 -1.03
N GLY A 85 -10.15 -6.18 -1.40
CA GLY A 85 -9.06 -7.01 -0.89
C GLY A 85 -8.87 -6.99 0.64
N TYR A 86 -9.36 -5.97 1.34
CA TYR A 86 -9.39 -5.91 2.81
C TYR A 86 -10.13 -7.11 3.42
N ARG A 87 -11.06 -7.74 2.68
CA ARG A 87 -11.76 -8.95 3.12
C ARG A 87 -10.84 -10.16 3.24
N TYR A 88 -9.73 -10.17 2.50
CA TYR A 88 -8.72 -11.21 2.58
C TYR A 88 -7.55 -10.82 3.49
N LEU A 89 -7.48 -9.58 3.98
CA LEU A 89 -6.40 -9.12 4.87
C LEU A 89 -6.58 -9.73 6.26
N SER A 90 -5.78 -10.75 6.57
CA SER A 90 -5.87 -11.49 7.83
C SER A 90 -4.98 -10.92 8.92
N GLU A 91 -3.91 -10.21 8.55
CA GLU A 91 -2.93 -9.70 9.52
C GLU A 91 -2.17 -8.48 8.97
N PHE A 92 -1.87 -7.53 9.85
CA PHE A 92 -0.92 -6.45 9.64
C PHE A 92 0.15 -6.47 10.74
N GLN A 93 1.40 -6.23 10.38
CA GLN A 93 2.51 -6.08 11.31
C GLN A 93 3.32 -4.83 10.94
N LEU A 94 3.67 -4.00 11.91
CA LEU A 94 4.44 -2.77 11.66
C LEU A 94 5.96 -3.01 11.66
N PHE A 95 6.45 -3.86 12.56
CA PHE A 95 7.88 -4.06 12.80
C PHE A 95 8.33 -5.46 12.35
N PRO A 96 9.50 -5.60 11.68
CA PRO A 96 10.48 -4.55 11.34
C PRO A 96 10.05 -3.64 10.18
N PHE A 97 9.07 -4.07 9.39
CA PHE A 97 8.54 -3.35 8.25
C PHE A 97 7.02 -3.60 8.13
N PRO A 98 6.22 -2.61 7.67
CA PRO A 98 4.81 -2.79 7.33
C PRO A 98 4.63 -4.02 6.44
N THR A 99 3.95 -5.00 7.00
CA THR A 99 3.72 -6.31 6.40
C THR A 99 2.24 -6.62 6.46
N PHE A 100 1.66 -6.92 5.31
CA PHE A 100 0.26 -7.27 5.13
C PHE A 100 0.18 -8.74 4.74
N THR A 101 -0.56 -9.54 5.51
CA THR A 101 -0.84 -10.94 5.16
C THR A 101 -2.26 -11.04 4.65
N PHE A 102 -2.42 -11.53 3.43
CA PHE A 102 -3.70 -11.87 2.84
C PHE A 102 -3.90 -13.38 2.77
N THR A 103 -5.10 -13.86 3.04
CA THR A 103 -5.49 -15.28 2.97
C THR A 103 -6.76 -15.46 2.12
N PRO A 104 -6.68 -15.24 0.80
CA PRO A 104 -7.75 -15.65 -0.09
C PRO A 104 -7.88 -17.19 -0.14
N PRO A 105 -8.99 -17.75 -0.66
CA PRO A 105 -9.15 -19.19 -0.77
C PRO A 105 -7.97 -19.88 -1.48
N GLY A 106 -7.32 -20.81 -0.79
CA GLY A 106 -6.25 -21.64 -1.36
C GLY A 106 -4.88 -20.98 -1.51
N ALA A 107 -4.66 -19.78 -0.96
CA ALA A 107 -3.36 -19.14 -0.96
C ALA A 107 -3.13 -18.24 0.26
N ARG A 108 -1.85 -18.00 0.59
CA ARG A 108 -1.42 -16.96 1.52
C ARG A 108 -0.43 -16.03 0.81
N VAL A 109 -0.67 -14.72 0.90
CA VAL A 109 0.19 -13.70 0.28
C VAL A 109 0.68 -12.74 1.35
N GLU A 110 2.00 -12.64 1.52
CA GLU A 110 2.62 -11.64 2.37
C GLU A 110 3.19 -10.53 1.49
N LYS A 111 2.74 -9.30 1.72
CA LYS A 111 3.27 -8.08 1.10
C LYS A 111 4.04 -7.28 2.15
N ARG A 112 5.32 -7.01 1.91
CA ARG A 112 6.17 -6.22 2.79
C ARG A 112 6.67 -4.97 2.10
N ILE A 113 6.70 -3.85 2.82
CA ILE A 113 7.10 -2.54 2.29
C ILE A 113 8.29 -2.04 3.09
N CYS A 114 9.38 -1.67 2.44
CA CYS A 114 10.51 -1.00 3.08
C CYS A 114 11.01 0.19 2.24
N MET A 115 11.66 1.12 2.93
CA MET A 115 12.37 2.23 2.29
C MET A 115 13.85 2.14 2.64
N PRO A 116 14.74 2.04 1.64
CA PRO A 116 16.18 2.13 1.89
C PRO A 116 16.54 3.51 2.45
N HIS A 117 17.32 3.52 3.54
CA HIS A 117 17.78 4.76 4.16
C HIS A 117 18.69 5.54 3.19
N GLY A 118 18.43 6.84 3.01
CA GLY A 118 19.18 7.72 2.12
C GLY A 118 18.75 7.67 0.65
N PHE A 119 17.64 7.01 0.31
CA PHE A 119 17.16 6.90 -1.07
C PHE A 119 15.69 7.28 -1.20
N ASN A 120 15.33 8.01 -2.26
CA ASN A 120 13.95 8.21 -2.69
C ASN A 120 13.44 6.95 -3.42
N ALA A 121 13.38 5.84 -2.69
CA ALA A 121 12.98 4.55 -3.20
C ALA A 121 12.10 3.81 -2.19
N THR A 122 11.18 3.01 -2.71
CA THR A 122 10.36 2.07 -1.93
C THR A 122 10.47 0.71 -2.57
N VAL A 123 10.76 -0.30 -1.75
CA VAL A 123 10.79 -1.70 -2.17
C VAL A 123 9.56 -2.38 -1.62
N VAL A 124 8.82 -3.06 -2.50
CA VAL A 124 7.69 -3.90 -2.12
C VAL A 124 8.03 -5.33 -2.51
N SER A 125 8.02 -6.23 -1.54
CA SER A 125 8.27 -7.66 -1.75
C SER A 125 7.02 -8.47 -1.47
N TYR A 126 6.87 -9.57 -2.23
CA TYR A 126 5.74 -10.48 -2.12
C TYR A 126 6.26 -11.89 -1.86
N ARG A 127 5.65 -12.59 -0.91
CA ARG A 127 5.78 -14.04 -0.72
C ARG A 127 4.41 -14.66 -0.92
N VAL A 128 4.30 -15.57 -1.88
CA VAL A 128 3.05 -16.28 -2.18
C VAL A 128 3.23 -17.75 -1.84
N GLU A 129 2.38 -18.27 -0.96
CA GLU A 129 2.25 -19.68 -0.64
C GLU A 129 0.95 -20.18 -1.27
N CYS A 130 1.05 -21.02 -2.29
CA CYS A 130 -0.11 -21.58 -2.99
C CYS A 130 0.25 -22.95 -3.56
N ASN A 131 -0.64 -23.93 -3.36
CA ASN A 131 -0.45 -25.30 -3.85
C ASN A 131 -0.95 -25.51 -5.29
N ARG A 132 -1.41 -24.45 -5.95
CA ARG A 132 -1.94 -24.45 -7.32
C ARG A 132 -1.15 -23.47 -8.18
N LYS A 133 -1.25 -23.61 -9.50
CA LYS A 133 -0.74 -22.61 -10.44
C LYS A 133 -1.42 -21.27 -10.16
N PHE A 134 -0.61 -20.23 -9.96
CA PHE A 134 -1.09 -18.89 -9.66
C PHE A 134 -0.44 -17.83 -10.55
N ARG A 135 -1.05 -16.65 -10.61
CA ARG A 135 -0.47 -15.44 -11.21
C ARG A 135 -0.74 -14.26 -10.27
N LEU A 136 0.30 -13.58 -9.84
CA LEU A 136 0.20 -12.30 -9.14
C LEU A 136 0.35 -11.18 -10.15
N ARG A 137 -0.67 -10.30 -10.26
CA ARG A 137 -0.62 -9.11 -11.12
C ARG A 137 -0.57 -7.87 -10.24
N ILE A 138 0.28 -6.93 -10.64
CA ILE A 138 0.57 -5.71 -9.90
C ILE A 138 0.41 -4.54 -10.86
N PHE A 139 -0.41 -3.57 -10.48
CA PHE A 139 -0.74 -2.38 -11.25
C PHE A 139 -0.26 -1.14 -10.46
N PRO A 140 0.86 -0.53 -10.85
CA PRO A 140 1.35 0.66 -10.16
C PRO A 140 0.49 1.89 -10.44
N LEU A 141 -0.02 2.54 -9.38
CA LEU A 141 -0.71 3.82 -9.49
C LEU A 141 0.28 4.96 -9.30
N VAL A 142 0.92 5.34 -10.41
CA VAL A 142 1.90 6.42 -10.47
C VAL A 142 1.19 7.77 -10.51
N ASN A 143 1.72 8.73 -9.74
CA ASN A 143 1.27 10.11 -9.77
C ASN A 143 2.52 11.00 -9.73
N SER A 144 2.48 12.22 -10.27
CA SER A 144 3.59 13.17 -10.16
C SER A 144 3.01 14.52 -9.77
N ARG A 145 2.55 14.59 -8.51
CA ARG A 145 1.97 15.80 -7.95
C ARG A 145 2.74 16.26 -6.71
N ASP A 146 2.79 17.57 -6.52
CA ASP A 146 3.21 18.14 -5.25
C ASP A 146 2.24 17.69 -4.15
N VAL A 147 2.77 17.27 -2.99
CA VAL A 147 1.97 16.68 -1.92
C VAL A 147 1.06 17.71 -1.22
N HIS A 148 1.45 18.99 -1.24
CA HIS A 148 0.67 20.09 -0.70
C HIS A 148 -0.42 20.55 -1.67
N SER A 149 -0.19 20.43 -2.98
CA SER A 149 -1.16 20.73 -4.04
C SER A 149 -2.26 19.67 -4.18
N LEU A 150 -3.51 20.12 -4.38
CA LEU A 150 -4.61 19.29 -4.86
C LEU A 150 -4.81 19.60 -6.35
N LYS A 151 -4.30 18.74 -7.26
CA LYS A 151 -4.70 18.83 -8.67
C LYS A 151 -6.15 18.35 -8.80
N ARG A 152 -7.03 19.20 -9.33
CA ARG A 152 -8.37 18.79 -9.77
C ARG A 152 -8.26 18.10 -11.13
N ARG A 153 -9.25 17.27 -11.45
CA ARG A 153 -9.34 16.57 -12.75
C ARG A 153 -9.33 17.60 -13.89
N GLY A 154 -8.33 17.54 -14.78
CA GLY A 154 -8.29 18.34 -16.02
C GLY A 154 -7.07 19.25 -16.26
N GLU A 155 -6.11 19.33 -15.35
CA GLU A 155 -4.95 20.24 -15.51
C GLU A 155 -3.67 19.48 -15.91
N VAL A 156 -3.22 19.74 -17.15
CA VAL A 156 -1.89 19.36 -17.67
C VAL A 156 -0.82 20.12 -16.91
#